data_AF-A0A973QQB9-F1
#
_entry.id   AF-A0A973QQB9-F1
#
_cell.length_a   1.000
_cell.length_b   1.000
_cell.length_c   1.000
_cell.angle_alpha   90.00
_cell.angle_beta   90.00
_cell.angle_gamma   90.00
#
_symmetry.space_group_name_H-M   'P 1'
#
loop_
_entity.id
_entity.type
_entity.pdbx_description
1 polymer ?
#
loop_
_entity_poly.entity_id
_entity_poly.type
_entity_poly.pdbx_seq_one_letter_code
_entity_poly.pdbx_strand_id
1 'polypeptide(L)' 'MATRTRRPRQADRQARSAQHLGERRRAAEAQGPLTALPVAVDQLRAVIARLPENQRADAAAKATQLLDQLRQSIAES' A
#
# COMPACT_ATOMS: atom_id res chain seq x y z
N MET A 1 -36.32 -0.82 -4.57
CA MET A 1 -35.43 -0.19 -5.57
C MET A 1 -34.35 0.68 -4.89
N ALA A 2 -33.22 0.10 -4.43
CA ALA A 2 -32.21 0.86 -3.68
C ALA A 2 -30.74 0.47 -4.00
N THR A 3 -30.46 -0.05 -5.20
CA THR A 3 -29.12 -0.54 -5.59
C THR A 3 -28.32 0.44 -6.45
N ARG A 4 -28.94 1.48 -7.02
CA ARG A 4 -28.28 2.39 -7.97
C ARG A 4 -27.36 3.47 -7.36
N THR A 5 -27.54 3.82 -6.09
CA THR A 5 -26.81 4.93 -5.43
C THR A 5 -25.64 4.51 -4.53
N ARG A 6 -25.43 3.20 -4.31
CA ARG A 6 -24.38 2.69 -3.41
C ARG A 6 -23.00 2.57 -4.08
N ARG A 7 -22.96 2.21 -5.37
CA ARG A 7 -21.73 2.07 -6.16
C ARG A 7 -20.96 3.39 -6.39
N PRO A 8 -21.60 4.54 -6.70
CA PRO A 8 -20.88 5.80 -6.92
C PRO A 8 -20.09 6.23 -5.69
N ARG A 9 -20.74 6.17 -4.51
CA ARG A 9 -20.12 6.60 -3.24
C ARG A 9 -18.93 5.75 -2.82
N GLN A 10 -18.92 4.46 -3.19
CA GLN A 10 -17.82 3.55 -2.89
C GLN A 10 -16.62 3.80 -3.82
N ALA A 11 -16.88 4.02 -5.11
CA ALA A 11 -15.85 4.39 -6.08
C ALA A 11 -15.21 5.75 -5.74
N ASP A 12 -16.01 6.75 -5.38
CA ASP A 12 -15.50 8.06 -4.96
C ASP A 12 -14.62 7.97 -3.70
N ARG A 13 -15.04 7.17 -2.72
CA ARG A 13 -14.27 6.97 -1.49
C ARG A 13 -12.96 6.23 -1.77
N GLN A 14 -12.98 5.25 -2.69
CA GLN A 14 -11.75 4.59 -3.16
C GLN A 14 -10.82 5.57 -3.90
N ALA A 15 -11.36 6.40 -4.79
CA ALA A 15 -10.59 7.41 -5.51
C ALA A 15 -9.92 8.43 -4.57
N ARG A 16 -10.66 8.99 -3.61
CA ARG A 16 -10.09 9.91 -2.60
C ARG A 16 -9.03 9.24 -1.73
N SER A 17 -9.22 7.98 -1.36
CA SER A 17 -8.21 7.23 -0.59
C SER A 17 -6.93 6.99 -1.39
N ALA A 18 -7.06 6.73 -2.70
CA ALA A 18 -5.92 6.57 -3.59
C ALA A 18 -5.17 7.89 -3.80
N GLN A 19 -5.89 9.00 -3.96
CA GLN A 19 -5.32 10.35 -4.05
C GLN A 19 -4.51 10.71 -2.81
N HIS A 20 -5.09 10.53 -1.61
CA HIS A 20 -4.39 10.79 -0.34
C HIS A 20 -3.13 9.95 -0.14
N LEU A 21 -3.17 8.66 -0.52
CA LEU A 21 -1.98 7.80 -0.44
C LEU A 21 -0.87 8.26 -1.40
N GLY A 22 -1.24 8.70 -2.60
CA GLY A 22 -0.30 9.27 -3.58
C GLY A 22 0.31 10.61 -3.15
N GLU A 23 -0.46 11.46 -2.47
CA GLU A 23 0.04 12.72 -1.88
C GLU A 23 0.99 12.46 -0.72
N ARG A 24 0.64 11.55 0.20
CA ARG A 24 1.53 11.17 1.32
C ARG A 24 2.85 10.59 0.84
N ARG A 25 2.83 9.80 -0.24
CA ARG A 25 4.05 9.26 -0.85
C ARG A 25 4.91 10.37 -1.46
N ARG A 26 4.33 11.26 -2.28
CA ARG A 26 5.07 12.39 -2.88
C ARG A 26 5.66 13.33 -1.83
N ALA A 27 4.91 13.62 -0.77
CA ALA A 27 5.41 14.45 0.33
C ALA A 27 6.57 13.77 1.10
N ALA A 28 6.48 12.46 1.31
CA ALA A 28 7.54 11.70 1.96
C ALA A 28 8.80 11.54 1.10
N GLU A 29 8.64 11.40 -0.23
CA GLU A 29 9.73 11.41 -1.21
C GLU A 29 10.47 12.76 -1.21
N ALA A 30 9.75 13.87 -1.08
CA ALA A 30 10.34 15.21 -0.99
C ALA A 30 11.15 15.46 0.31
N GLN A 31 10.85 14.72 1.39
CA GLN A 31 11.56 14.79 2.66
C GLN A 31 12.79 13.86 2.71
N GLY A 32 12.89 12.92 1.77
CA GLY A 32 14.03 12.02 1.61
C GLY A 32 13.68 10.53 1.71
N PRO A 33 14.66 9.66 1.48
CA PRO A 33 14.43 8.21 1.37
C PRO A 33 13.98 7.57 2.69
N LEU A 34 14.46 8.06 3.84
CA LEU A 34 14.12 7.53 5.17
C LEU A 34 12.65 7.79 5.56
N THR A 35 12.05 8.88 5.04
CA THR A 35 10.64 9.22 5.25
C THR A 35 9.71 8.50 4.26
N ALA A 36 10.20 8.18 3.06
CA ALA A 36 9.42 7.47 2.04
C ALA A 36 9.21 5.98 2.36
N LEU A 37 10.19 5.34 3.02
CA LEU A 37 10.16 3.90 3.28
C LEU A 37 8.99 3.45 4.17
N PRO A 38 8.71 4.11 5.32
CA PRO A 38 7.55 3.75 6.15
C PRO A 38 6.21 3.90 5.41
N VAL A 39 6.08 4.92 4.55
CA VAL A 39 4.87 5.14 3.76
C VAL A 39 4.67 4.03 2.72
N ALA A 40 5.74 3.56 2.09
CA ALA A 40 5.67 2.43 1.16
C ALA A 40 5.26 1.12 1.87
N VAL A 41 5.79 0.86 3.06
CA VAL A 41 5.40 -0.32 3.87
C VAL A 41 3.94 -0.24 4.32
N ASP A 42 3.47 0.92 4.75
CA ASP A 42 2.06 1.14 5.10
C ASP A 42 1.12 0.89 3.90
N GLN A 43 1.51 1.35 2.71
CA GLN A 43 0.76 1.10 1.48
C GLN A 43 0.69 -0.41 1.17
N LEU A 44 1.81 -1.12 1.29
CA LEU A 44 1.87 -2.56 1.09
C LEU A 44 0.96 -3.31 2.07
N ARG A 45 0.98 -2.93 3.35
CA ARG A 45 0.10 -3.49 4.38
C ARG A 45 -1.38 -3.24 4.07
N ALA A 46 -1.72 -2.05 3.60
CA ALA A 46 -3.09 -1.71 3.22
C ALA A 46 -3.59 -2.51 2.01
N VAL A 47 -2.72 -2.81 1.04
CA VAL A 47 -3.05 -3.66 -0.11
C VAL A 47 -3.28 -5.10 0.34
N ILE A 48 -2.40 -5.66 1.17
CA ILE A 48 -2.55 -7.03 1.69
C ILE A 48 -3.85 -7.18 2.48
N ALA A 49 -4.21 -6.19 3.31
CA ALA A 49 -5.46 -6.22 4.08
C ALA A 49 -6.73 -6.26 3.20
N ARG A 50 -6.66 -5.76 1.96
CA ARG A 50 -7.78 -5.78 1.00
C ARG A 50 -7.89 -7.10 0.24
N LEU A 51 -6.88 -7.98 0.32
CA LEU A 51 -6.93 -9.30 -0.30
C LEU A 51 -7.92 -10.23 0.43
N PRO A 52 -8.44 -11.25 -0.28
CA PRO A 52 -9.19 -12.35 0.34
C PRO A 52 -8.38 -13.01 1.46
N GLU A 53 -9.05 -13.43 2.53
CA GLU A 53 -8.39 -13.92 3.75
C GLU A 53 -7.44 -15.09 3.51
N ASN A 54 -7.82 -16.01 2.62
CA ASN A 54 -6.99 -17.14 2.21
C ASN A 54 -5.71 -16.76 1.45
N GLN A 55 -5.61 -15.54 0.94
CA GLN A 55 -4.44 -15.04 0.20
C GLN A 55 -3.56 -14.11 1.06
N ARG A 56 -4.06 -13.63 2.20
CA ARG A 56 -3.33 -12.64 3.03
C ARG A 56 -2.02 -13.18 3.57
N ALA A 57 -2.01 -14.44 4.03
CA ALA A 57 -0.81 -15.06 4.60
C ALA A 57 0.31 -15.22 3.56
N ASP A 58 -0.04 -15.72 2.36
CA ASP A 58 0.91 -15.87 1.25
C ASP A 58 1.44 -14.51 0.77
N ALA A 59 0.54 -13.52 0.62
CA ALA A 59 0.94 -12.17 0.24
C ALA A 59 1.85 -11.50 1.29
N ALA A 60 1.57 -11.71 2.58
CA ALA A 60 2.43 -11.22 3.66
C ALA A 60 3.80 -11.90 3.66
N ALA A 61 3.87 -13.21 3.45
CA ALA A 61 5.12 -13.95 3.36
C ALA A 61 6.00 -13.44 2.19
N LYS A 62 5.40 -13.27 1.01
CA LYS A 62 6.08 -12.70 -0.17
C LYS A 62 6.55 -11.27 0.05
N ALA A 63 5.73 -10.45 0.71
CA ALA A 63 6.09 -9.08 1.06
C ALA A 63 7.32 -9.03 1.98
N THR A 64 7.37 -9.89 3.02
CA THR A 64 8.54 -10.00 3.90
C THR A 64 9.77 -10.45 3.13
N GLN A 65 9.66 -11.47 2.27
CA GLN A 65 10.77 -11.95 1.46
C GLN A 65 11.37 -10.87 0.56
N LEU A 66 10.52 -10.05 -0.07
CA LEU A 66 10.97 -8.93 -0.91
C LEU A 66 11.68 -7.83 -0.09
N LEU A 67 11.21 -7.55 1.13
CA LEU A 67 11.86 -6.59 2.03
C LEU A 67 13.22 -7.10 2.50
N ASP A 68 13.34 -8.40 2.79
CA ASP A 68 14.61 -9.02 3.15
C ASP A 68 15.61 -9.01 1.97
N GLN A 69 15.15 -9.31 0.75
CA GLN A 69 15.96 -9.20 -0.46
C GLN A 69 16.42 -7.76 -0.70
N LEU A 70 15.55 -6.77 -0.49
CA LEU A 70 15.91 -5.36 -0.60
C LEU A 70 16.97 -4.99 0.45
N ARG A 71 16.80 -5.43 1.70
CA ARG A 71 17.78 -5.21 2.78
C ARG A 71 19.14 -5.80 2.41
N GLN A 72 19.14 -7.00 1.85
CA GLN A 72 20.35 -7.70 1.45
C GLN A 72 21.04 -7.03 0.26
N SER A 73 20.28 -6.61 -0.76
CA SER A 73 20.79 -5.86 -1.90
C SER A 73 21.45 -4.54 -1.50
N ILE A 74 20.92 -3.84 -0.48
CA ILE A 74 21.52 -2.62 0.06
C ILE A 74 22.80 -2.93 0.85
N ALA A 75 22.85 -4.05 1.57
CA ALA A 75 24.04 -4.44 2.33
C ALA A 75 25.21 -4.94 1.45
N GLU A 76 24.90 -5.44 0.25
CA GLU A 76 25.86 -5.93 -0.73
C GLU A 76 26.30 -4.87 -1.77
N SER A 77 25.67 -3.67 -1.76
CA SER A 77 26.02 -2.52 -2.61
C SER A 77 26.95 -1.54 -1.90
#